data_AF-A0A8T5P4S3-F1
#
_entry.id   AF-A0A8T5P4S3-F1
#
_cell.length_a   1.000
_cell.length_b   1.000
_cell.length_c   1.000
_cell.angle_alpha   90.00
_cell.angle_beta   90.00
_cell.angle_gamma   90.00
#
_symmetry.space_group_name_H-M   'P 1'
#
loop_
_entity.id
_entity.type
_entity.pdbx_description
1 polymer ?
#
loop_
_entity_poly.entity_id
_entity_poly.type
_entity_poly.pdbx_seq_one_letter_code
_entity_poly.pdbx_strand_id
1 'polypeptide(L)'
;MKTFIMTYGKTIGYGSNTVHYTGDSKYELVCAECSNIFTDDRLKCCNDGALLRANYRNKQLILKDVPGMGKFHDWLPIHEIMTTNSGPVTYRSTELAAELGLNNLYISFNGYWPEKGAYIKTCSFKELEAFPTVQKTRRANRSLVLASAGNTA
;
A
#
# COMPACT_ATOMS: atom_id res chain seq x y z
N MET A 1 -16.94 42.52 3.61
CA MET A 1 -16.68 41.41 4.55
C MET A 1 -18.03 40.79 4.91
N LYS A 2 -18.42 39.71 4.24
CA LYS A 2 -19.73 39.06 4.44
C LYS A 2 -19.53 37.58 4.67
N THR A 3 -19.95 37.14 5.85
CA THR A 3 -20.33 35.79 6.19
C THR A 3 -21.31 35.24 5.15
N PHE A 4 -21.03 34.04 4.62
CA PHE A 4 -22.04 33.18 4.02
C PHE A 4 -22.01 31.84 4.76
N ILE A 5 -23.04 31.64 5.57
CA ILE A 5 -23.41 30.35 6.13
C ILE A 5 -24.26 29.68 5.05
N MET A 6 -23.80 28.54 4.55
CA MET A 6 -24.65 27.61 3.79
C MET A 6 -24.92 26.42 4.68
N THR A 7 -26.07 26.45 5.33
CA THR A 7 -26.73 25.31 5.96
C THR A 7 -27.29 24.39 4.87
N TYR A 8 -26.99 23.10 4.95
CA TYR A 8 -27.86 22.06 4.41
C TYR A 8 -28.14 21.07 5.53
N GLY A 9 -29.36 21.15 6.08
CA GLY A 9 -29.87 20.22 7.07
C GLY A 9 -30.37 18.94 6.41
N LYS A 10 -30.05 17.81 7.04
CA LYS A 10 -30.91 16.62 7.03
C LYS A 10 -30.76 15.92 8.38
N THR A 11 -31.77 16.05 9.23
CA THR A 11 -31.89 15.33 10.50
C THR A 11 -32.60 14.00 10.23
N ILE A 12 -31.91 12.85 10.26
CA ILE A 12 -32.55 11.52 10.49
C ILE A 12 -31.51 10.53 11.04
N GLY A 13 -31.82 9.93 12.21
CA GLY A 13 -31.59 8.49 12.52
C GLY A 13 -30.21 8.03 13.01
N TYR A 14 -30.15 7.57 14.26
CA TYR A 14 -29.15 6.59 14.72
C TYR A 14 -29.32 5.30 13.92
N GLY A 15 -28.37 5.02 13.03
CA GLY A 15 -28.29 3.80 12.22
C GLY A 15 -26.87 3.66 11.69
N SER A 16 -26.30 2.48 11.85
CA SER A 16 -24.94 2.10 11.47
C SER A 16 -24.55 2.60 10.07
N ASN A 17 -23.76 3.66 10.00
CA ASN A 17 -23.21 4.17 8.74
C ASN A 17 -21.97 3.38 8.36
N THR A 18 -22.17 2.31 7.57
CA THR A 18 -21.17 1.83 6.62
C THR A 18 -20.84 2.98 5.66
N VAL A 19 -19.62 3.49 5.75
CA VAL A 19 -19.09 4.49 4.83
C VAL A 19 -18.93 3.82 3.47
N HIS A 20 -19.81 4.16 2.52
CA HIS A 20 -19.61 3.86 1.11
C HIS A 20 -18.51 4.79 0.57
N TYR A 21 -17.30 4.26 0.40
CA TYR A 21 -16.27 4.92 -0.38
C TYR A 21 -16.56 4.72 -1.87
N THR A 22 -17.19 5.71 -2.50
CA THR A 22 -17.36 5.80 -3.96
C THR A 22 -16.09 6.37 -4.60
N GLY A 23 -15.00 5.62 -4.51
CA GLY A 23 -13.83 5.71 -5.38
C GLY A 23 -13.59 4.30 -5.89
N ASP A 24 -13.50 4.11 -7.21
CA ASP A 24 -13.38 2.79 -7.82
C ASP A 24 -12.26 1.97 -7.17
N SER A 25 -12.62 0.98 -6.35
CA SER A 25 -11.64 0.14 -5.66
C SER A 25 -10.76 -0.58 -6.69
N LYS A 26 -9.44 -0.47 -6.55
CA LYS A 26 -8.47 -1.08 -7.48
C LYS A 26 -8.45 -2.60 -7.44
N TYR A 27 -8.95 -3.17 -6.35
CA TYR A 27 -9.05 -4.61 -6.13
C TYR A 27 -10.26 -4.94 -5.25
N GLU A 28 -10.64 -6.20 -5.27
CA GLU A 28 -11.58 -6.80 -4.32
C GLU A 28 -10.85 -7.85 -3.51
N LEU A 29 -11.29 -8.10 -2.27
CA LEU A 29 -10.73 -9.19 -1.47
C LEU A 29 -11.58 -10.44 -1.70
N VAL A 30 -10.98 -11.51 -2.21
CA VAL A 30 -11.65 -12.77 -2.52
C VAL A 30 -11.15 -13.86 -1.57
N CYS A 31 -12.07 -14.61 -0.97
CA CYS A 31 -11.72 -15.77 -0.15
C CYS A 31 -11.02 -16.83 -1.02
N ALA A 32 -9.89 -17.35 -0.55
CA ALA A 32 -9.16 -18.40 -1.26
C ALA A 32 -9.89 -19.75 -1.32
N GLU A 33 -10.91 -19.96 -0.47
CA GLU A 33 -11.68 -21.20 -0.38
C GLU A 33 -13.10 -21.04 -0.96
N CYS A 34 -13.99 -20.33 -0.27
CA CYS A 34 -15.39 -20.18 -0.71
C CYS A 34 -15.63 -19.13 -1.82
N SER A 35 -14.60 -18.42 -2.29
CA SER A 35 -14.71 -17.37 -3.32
C SER A 35 -15.60 -16.16 -2.97
N ASN A 36 -16.03 -16.02 -1.71
CA ASN A 36 -16.76 -14.82 -1.26
C ASN A 36 -15.93 -13.55 -1.46
N ILE A 37 -16.61 -12.48 -1.87
CA ILE A 37 -16.02 -11.18 -2.18
C ILE A 37 -16.28 -10.20 -1.04
N PHE A 38 -15.25 -9.43 -0.68
CA PHE A 38 -15.28 -8.43 0.38
C PHE A 38 -14.74 -7.09 -0.12
N THR A 39 -15.38 -6.00 0.30
CA THR A 39 -15.05 -4.62 -0.08
C THR A 39 -14.44 -3.80 1.06
N ASP A 40 -14.48 -4.30 2.28
CA ASP A 40 -13.85 -3.68 3.46
C ASP A 40 -12.52 -4.37 3.80
N ASP A 41 -11.66 -3.67 4.53
CA ASP A 41 -10.35 -4.18 4.93
C ASP A 41 -10.45 -5.29 5.99
N ARG A 42 -9.96 -6.48 5.66
CA ARG A 42 -9.94 -7.64 6.55
C ARG A 42 -8.93 -8.69 6.08
N LEU A 43 -8.51 -9.55 7.02
CA LEU A 43 -7.52 -10.61 6.75
C LEU A 43 -8.16 -11.97 6.46
N LYS A 44 -9.30 -12.28 7.10
CA LYS A 44 -9.92 -13.60 7.09
C LYS A 44 -11.38 -13.53 6.61
N CYS A 45 -11.82 -14.59 5.94
CA CYS A 45 -13.21 -14.81 5.59
C CYS A 45 -14.02 -15.16 6.85
N CYS A 46 -15.22 -14.58 6.99
CA CYS A 46 -16.10 -14.86 8.12
C CYS A 46 -16.79 -16.24 8.05
N ASN A 47 -16.82 -16.85 6.87
CA ASN A 47 -17.51 -18.12 6.65
C ASN A 47 -16.64 -19.33 7.00
N ASP A 48 -15.38 -19.34 6.57
CA ASP A 48 -14.48 -20.50 6.65
C ASP A 48 -13.13 -20.18 7.33
N GLY A 49 -12.90 -18.92 7.70
CA GLY A 49 -11.65 -18.48 8.34
C GLY A 49 -10.44 -18.42 7.42
N ALA A 50 -10.58 -18.73 6.12
CA ALA A 50 -9.49 -18.72 5.16
C ALA A 50 -8.96 -17.30 4.89
N LEU A 51 -7.72 -17.21 4.40
CA LEU A 51 -7.09 -15.94 4.05
C LEU A 51 -7.72 -15.35 2.77
N LEU A 52 -7.83 -14.03 2.76
CA LEU A 52 -8.31 -13.30 1.60
C LEU A 52 -7.14 -12.93 0.68
N ARG A 53 -7.41 -12.91 -0.63
CA ARG A 53 -6.47 -12.48 -1.67
C ARG A 53 -7.01 -11.26 -2.40
N ALA A 54 -6.14 -10.33 -2.74
CA ALA A 54 -6.52 -9.20 -3.58
C ALA A 54 -6.68 -9.65 -5.04
N ASN A 55 -7.90 -9.55 -5.57
CA ASN A 55 -8.20 -9.66 -6.98
C ASN A 55 -8.18 -8.27 -7.61
N TYR A 56 -7.04 -7.91 -8.20
CA TYR A 56 -6.86 -6.61 -8.86
C TYR A 56 -7.65 -6.52 -10.16
N ARG A 57 -8.21 -5.33 -10.43
CA ARG A 57 -8.88 -5.02 -11.71
C ARG A 57 -7.86 -5.03 -12.85
N ASN A 58 -6.69 -4.43 -12.62
CA ASN A 58 -5.58 -4.46 -13.57
C ASN A 58 -4.93 -5.84 -13.59
N LYS A 59 -4.76 -6.40 -14.79
CA LYS A 59 -4.14 -7.72 -15.00
C LYS A 59 -2.69 -7.64 -15.49
N GLN A 60 -2.25 -6.46 -15.88
CA GLN A 60 -0.88 -6.19 -16.32
C GLN A 60 -0.27 -5.11 -15.43
N LEU A 61 1.00 -5.31 -15.09
CA LEU A 61 1.79 -4.29 -14.39
C LEU A 61 2.25 -3.22 -15.39
N ILE A 62 1.65 -2.03 -15.30
CA ILE A 62 2.07 -0.83 -16.05
C ILE A 62 2.62 0.17 -15.03
N LEU A 63 3.90 0.48 -15.15
CA LEU A 63 4.56 1.42 -14.25
C LEU A 63 4.18 2.86 -14.62
N LYS A 64 3.87 3.67 -13.61
CA LYS A 64 3.69 5.12 -13.79
C LYS A 64 5.05 5.81 -13.83
N ASP A 65 5.12 6.93 -14.56
CA ASP A 65 6.30 7.78 -14.64
C ASP A 65 6.41 8.69 -13.41
N VAL A 66 6.64 8.07 -12.25
CA VAL A 66 6.86 8.74 -10.95
C VAL A 66 7.88 7.94 -10.13
N PRO A 67 8.63 8.58 -9.22
CA PRO A 67 9.69 7.91 -8.49
C PRO A 67 9.18 6.91 -7.43
N GLY A 68 10.12 6.09 -6.94
CA GLY A 68 9.92 5.22 -5.78
C GLY A 68 8.77 4.22 -5.93
N MET A 69 8.02 4.00 -4.84
CA MET A 69 6.85 3.13 -4.79
C MET A 69 5.66 3.70 -5.58
N GLY A 70 5.64 5.01 -5.86
CA GLY A 70 4.57 5.66 -6.62
C GLY A 70 4.36 5.03 -8.01
N LYS A 71 5.42 4.48 -8.62
CA LYS A 71 5.33 3.81 -9.94
C LYS A 71 4.35 2.64 -9.98
N PHE A 72 4.06 2.03 -8.82
CA PHE A 72 3.11 0.93 -8.67
C PHE A 72 1.68 1.40 -8.32
N HIS A 73 1.37 2.69 -8.51
CA HIS A 73 0.12 3.32 -8.05
C HIS A 73 -1.15 2.47 -8.28
N ASP A 74 -1.28 1.87 -9.46
CA ASP A 74 -2.43 1.07 -9.88
C ASP A 74 -2.66 -0.20 -9.06
N TRP A 75 -1.65 -0.63 -8.30
CA TRP A 75 -1.65 -1.82 -7.45
C TRP A 75 -1.62 -1.48 -5.95
N LEU A 76 -1.51 -0.20 -5.59
CA LEU A 76 -1.49 0.27 -4.20
C LEU A 76 -2.90 0.64 -3.71
N PRO A 77 -3.22 0.45 -2.41
CA PRO A 77 -4.53 0.73 -1.83
C PRO A 77 -4.74 2.24 -1.52
N ILE A 78 -4.35 3.11 -2.46
CA ILE A 78 -4.41 4.58 -2.35
C ILE A 78 -4.97 5.18 -3.64
N HIS A 79 -5.69 6.30 -3.55
CA HIS A 79 -6.30 6.96 -4.71
C HIS A 79 -5.45 8.11 -5.26
N GLU A 80 -4.67 8.77 -4.41
CA GLU A 80 -3.71 9.78 -4.82
C GLU A 80 -2.36 9.15 -5.17
N ILE A 81 -1.65 9.75 -6.13
CA ILE A 81 -0.28 9.35 -6.43
C ILE A 81 0.61 9.68 -5.24
N MET A 82 1.43 8.71 -4.84
CA MET A 82 2.40 8.87 -3.78
C MET A 82 3.66 9.53 -4.32
N THR A 83 4.03 10.67 -3.76
CA THR A 83 5.28 11.36 -4.06
C THR A 83 6.35 10.95 -3.06
N THR A 84 7.10 9.89 -3.39
CA THR A 84 8.24 9.44 -2.59
C THR A 84 9.35 8.94 -3.51
N ASN A 85 10.60 9.13 -3.09
CA ASN A 85 11.75 8.52 -3.77
C ASN A 85 12.08 7.14 -3.19
N SER A 86 11.39 6.72 -2.12
CA SER A 86 11.58 5.42 -1.50
C SER A 86 11.04 4.31 -2.40
N GLY A 87 11.89 3.34 -2.70
CA GLY A 87 11.55 2.16 -3.48
C GLY A 87 12.73 1.18 -3.50
N PRO A 88 12.47 -0.12 -3.76
CA PRO A 88 13.52 -1.10 -3.87
C PRO A 88 14.41 -0.81 -5.10
N VAL A 89 15.71 -1.00 -4.93
CA VAL A 89 16.67 -1.02 -6.04
C VAL A 89 17.15 -2.45 -6.23
N THR A 90 17.02 -2.98 -7.44
CA THR A 90 17.55 -4.32 -7.78
C THR A 90 18.74 -4.17 -8.71
N TYR A 91 19.86 -4.79 -8.36
CA TYR A 91 21.06 -4.81 -9.18
C TYR A 91 21.58 -6.24 -9.32
N ARG A 92 22.28 -6.51 -10.43
CA ARG A 92 22.97 -7.79 -10.65
C ARG A 92 24.26 -7.80 -9.85
N SER A 93 24.45 -8.81 -9.00
CA SER A 93 25.69 -9.00 -8.24
C SER A 93 26.64 -9.84 -9.07
N THR A 94 27.89 -9.40 -9.25
CA THR A 94 28.89 -10.10 -10.07
C THR A 94 29.91 -10.82 -9.21
N GLU A 95 30.47 -10.14 -8.20
CA GLU A 95 31.51 -10.68 -7.32
C GLU A 95 30.98 -11.80 -6.44
N LEU A 96 29.88 -11.54 -5.70
CA LEU A 96 29.23 -12.57 -4.89
C LEU A 96 28.70 -13.74 -5.74
N ALA A 97 28.31 -13.46 -6.99
CA ALA A 97 27.84 -14.51 -7.89
C ALA A 97 28.99 -15.44 -8.29
N ALA A 98 30.19 -14.90 -8.57
CA ALA A 98 31.38 -15.68 -8.87
C ALA A 98 31.80 -16.55 -7.68
N GLU A 99 31.83 -15.99 -6.47
CA GLU A 99 32.14 -16.74 -5.24
C GLU A 99 31.16 -17.89 -4.98
N LEU A 100 29.88 -17.72 -5.33
CA LEU A 100 28.85 -18.73 -5.14
C LEU A 100 28.68 -19.68 -6.34
N GLY A 101 29.45 -19.50 -7.43
CA GLY A 101 29.28 -20.27 -8.66
C GLY A 101 27.94 -20.05 -9.37
N LEU A 102 27.30 -18.89 -9.16
CA LEU A 102 26.00 -18.53 -9.72
C LEU A 102 26.14 -17.66 -10.97
N ASN A 103 25.41 -18.00 -12.02
CA ASN A 103 25.40 -17.20 -13.26
C ASN A 103 24.41 -16.02 -13.19
N ASN A 104 23.37 -16.11 -12.37
CA ASN A 104 22.27 -15.13 -12.31
C ASN A 104 21.89 -14.82 -10.86
N LEU A 105 22.66 -13.93 -10.22
CA LEU A 105 22.36 -13.43 -8.88
C LEU A 105 21.96 -11.95 -8.93
N TYR A 106 20.78 -11.64 -8.40
CA TYR A 106 20.27 -10.28 -8.26
C TYR A 106 20.02 -9.99 -6.79
N ILE A 107 20.38 -8.79 -6.35
CA ILE A 107 20.17 -8.31 -4.99
C ILE A 107 19.12 -7.20 -5.05
N SER A 108 18.00 -7.40 -4.37
CA SER A 108 17.04 -6.33 -4.09
C SER A 108 17.43 -5.63 -2.81
N PHE A 109 18.01 -4.45 -2.94
CA PHE A 109 18.47 -3.61 -1.85
C PHE A 109 17.37 -2.67 -1.37
N ASN A 110 17.04 -2.78 -0.07
CA ASN A 110 16.03 -1.97 0.60
C ASN A 110 16.70 -1.11 1.68
N GLY A 111 17.65 -0.27 1.27
CA GLY A 111 18.41 0.60 2.16
C GLY A 111 18.67 1.98 1.57
N TYR A 112 19.51 2.74 2.26
CA TYR A 112 19.97 4.05 1.80
C TYR A 112 21.35 3.91 1.15
N TRP A 113 21.41 4.09 -0.17
CA TRP A 113 22.64 4.09 -0.96
C TRP A 113 22.47 5.01 -2.19
N PRO A 114 22.63 6.33 -2.03
CA PRO A 114 22.38 7.31 -3.08
C PRO A 114 23.19 7.10 -4.36
N GLU A 115 24.44 6.66 -4.24
CA GLU A 115 25.33 6.38 -5.37
C GLU A 115 24.83 5.21 -6.24
N LYS A 116 23.96 4.36 -5.70
CA LYS A 116 23.25 3.29 -6.42
C LYS A 116 21.77 3.62 -6.68
N GLY A 117 21.33 4.85 -6.40
CA GLY A 117 19.94 5.29 -6.59
C GLY A 117 18.95 4.72 -5.57
N ALA A 118 19.43 4.20 -4.42
CA ALA A 118 18.57 3.68 -3.37
C ALA A 118 18.32 4.75 -2.29
N TYR A 119 17.05 5.10 -2.07
CA TYR A 119 16.65 6.21 -1.22
C TYR A 119 15.74 5.80 -0.06
N ILE A 120 15.81 4.53 0.39
CA ILE A 120 15.05 4.07 1.57
C ILE A 120 15.76 4.55 2.84
N LYS A 121 15.31 5.68 3.39
CA LYS A 121 16.04 6.41 4.46
C LYS A 121 16.04 5.70 5.80
N THR A 122 14.99 4.91 6.08
CA THR A 122 14.90 4.09 7.30
C THR A 122 15.82 2.88 7.26
N CYS A 123 16.51 2.64 6.14
CA CYS A 123 17.29 1.43 5.89
C CYS A 123 16.49 0.14 6.11
N SER A 124 15.16 0.20 5.91
CA SER A 124 14.26 -0.92 6.12
C SER A 124 13.19 -1.00 5.05
N PHE A 125 12.93 -2.22 4.58
CA PHE A 125 11.82 -2.51 3.67
C PHE A 125 10.45 -2.10 4.23
N LYS A 126 10.33 -1.88 5.56
CA LYS A 126 9.10 -1.42 6.20
C LYS A 126 8.61 -0.08 5.66
N GLU A 127 9.50 0.75 5.13
CA GLU A 127 9.11 2.02 4.50
C GLU A 127 8.17 1.81 3.29
N LEU A 128 8.31 0.69 2.57
CA LEU A 128 7.49 0.34 1.42
C LEU A 128 6.02 0.06 1.80
N GLU A 129 5.78 -0.40 3.02
CA GLU A 129 4.45 -0.63 3.60
C GLU A 129 3.93 0.61 4.34
N ALA A 130 4.80 1.33 5.03
CA ALA A 130 4.45 2.47 5.86
C ALA A 130 3.80 3.60 5.04
N PHE A 131 4.39 3.98 3.90
CA PHE A 131 3.85 5.05 3.06
C PHE A 131 2.40 4.82 2.59
N PRO A 132 2.07 3.70 1.90
CA PRO A 132 0.69 3.47 1.46
C PRO A 132 -0.28 3.29 2.64
N THR A 133 0.17 2.66 3.73
CA THR A 133 -0.67 2.42 4.93
C THR A 133 -1.05 3.73 5.61
N VAL A 134 -0.07 4.62 5.84
CA VAL A 134 -0.31 5.93 6.44
C VAL A 134 -1.20 6.77 5.54
N GLN A 135 -0.93 6.80 4.23
CA GLN A 135 -1.76 7.58 3.29
C GLN A 135 -3.21 7.08 3.21
N LYS A 136 -3.42 5.77 3.23
CA LYS A 136 -4.76 5.17 3.31
C LYS A 136 -5.47 5.54 4.61
N THR A 137 -4.77 5.45 5.74
CA THR A 137 -5.34 5.72 7.08
C THR A 137 -5.64 7.19 7.32
N ARG A 138 -4.85 8.13 6.76
CA ARG A 138 -5.10 9.58 6.87
C ARG A 138 -6.49 9.98 6.38
N ARG A 139 -7.01 9.29 5.37
CA ARG A 139 -8.39 9.51 4.86
C ARG A 139 -9.48 9.09 5.83
N ALA A 140 -9.20 8.18 6.76
CA ALA A 140 -10.17 7.68 7.73
C ALA A 140 -10.30 8.56 8.97
N ASN A 141 -9.49 9.62 9.11
CA ASN A 141 -9.42 10.51 10.29
C ASN A 141 -9.32 9.73 11.63
N ARG A 142 -8.47 8.69 11.64
CA ARG A 142 -8.22 7.79 12.78
C ARG A 142 -6.76 7.86 13.20
N SER A 143 -6.51 7.61 14.48
CA SER A 143 -5.14 7.43 14.99
C SER A 143 -4.62 6.03 14.64
N LEU A 144 -3.35 5.97 14.22
CA LEU A 144 -2.62 4.71 14.04
C LEU A 144 -1.84 4.44 15.34
N VAL A 145 -2.10 3.30 15.97
CA VAL A 145 -1.36 2.85 17.16
C VAL A 145 -0.50 1.66 16.74
N LEU A 146 0.78 1.70 17.10
CA LEU A 146 1.75 0.66 16.77
C LEU A 146 2.52 0.27 18.04
N ALA A 147 2.43 -1.01 18.42
CA ALA A 147 3.20 -1.57 19.52
C ALA A 147 4.48 -2.25 18.98
N SER A 148 5.43 -1.43 18.52
CA SER A 148 6.73 -1.88 18.00
C SER A 148 7.84 -1.02 18.58
N ALA A 149 9.02 -1.61 18.79
CA ALA A 149 10.26 -0.91 19.13
C ALA A 149 11.39 -1.16 18.11
N GLY A 150 11.09 -1.81 16.98
CA GLY A 150 12.03 -2.05 15.88
C GLY A 150 11.70 -1.25 14.63
N ASN A 151 12.24 -1.64 13.47
CA ASN A 151 12.14 -0.98 12.16
C ASN A 151 10.75 -0.50 11.67
N THR A 152 9.67 -0.96 12.32
CA THR A 152 8.30 -0.58 11.97
C THR A 152 7.84 0.68 12.70
N ALA A 153 8.44 0.98 13.86
CA ALA A 153 8.15 2.18 14.66
C ALA A 153 8.77 3.41 14.02
#